data_AF-A0A1G8UZY5-F1
#
_entry.id   AF-A0A1G8UZY5-F1
#
_cell.length_a   1.000
_cell.length_b   1.000
_cell.length_c   1.000
_cell.angle_alpha   90.00
_cell.angle_beta   90.00
_cell.angle_gamma   90.00
#
_symmetry.space_group_name_H-M   'P 1'
#
loop_
_entity.id
_entity.type
_entity.pdbx_description
1 polymer ?
#
loop_
_entity_poly.entity_id
_entity_poly.type
_entity_poly.pdbx_seq_one_letter_code
_entity_poly.pdbx_strand_id
1 'polypeptide(L)'
;MLECGVLVDAHFALLDALSDERRQREQLTPSSKFSPAPSEPESATVLPSMAALATLLGELFCSASALAVPLAEERRPTPLRAAVALREPINGKGPGIFHVTRPNAELLWRPAGPLDEAALLSLAASPYAVSRSPIVLIVFAGGRFSTEGHMLPADMALMAAGAAMQRMRSRAQELGLQWQPIHVLDAEAMRALCGIERSAFVDMVLIGASAPRQTKPAAPAPRAITVRWLGAGDELRGSFVAEAVVHSKDKPEKGWGRSIDARVACAIAVSEAVERYSFRHPPAELRCAQGRQFDNKLDPRSLAQFSEDQYRGAHGLLVPYSEDLEHLWITGKDLDTGNSLWVPADCVYSGSDLPAPCRSRMLMRQTSSGCASDVSLSTALERAGLEIVERDALARHWLAQQPGTGILLNSLPQTLQSRINEMHSRGCEVDACILNGSLGPVVLVAVTSPAKGFCAIATVCGNSAKHALERALREAQITALVKLARAPEPSASRVAVRAVRTPLDHAQVFSQRTHYRKAHAITRGPRTTTFSSVEREWPDSLEERLKRCADRPMAAWVDMTRSDAPLSLHGQAVRTVRVLIPGAVPIAFGYDALPRGMGAACVPRGRFPHPLP
;
A
#
# COMPACT_ATOMS: atom_id res chain seq x y z
N MET A 1 -8.48 8.30 -1.02
CA MET A 1 -8.98 7.13 -1.79
C MET A 1 -7.81 6.18 -1.98
N LEU A 2 -7.78 5.04 -1.26
CA LEU A 2 -6.57 4.23 -1.04
C LEU A 2 -6.75 2.78 -1.56
N GLU A 3 -6.77 2.64 -2.88
CA GLU A 3 -6.79 1.40 -3.65
C GLU A 3 -5.80 0.27 -3.32
N CYS A 4 -6.12 -0.76 -2.54
CA CYS A 4 -5.22 -1.93 -2.37
C CYS A 4 -5.56 -3.02 -3.38
N GLY A 5 -4.58 -3.73 -3.95
CA GLY A 5 -4.85 -4.78 -4.92
C GLY A 5 -3.60 -5.49 -5.43
N VAL A 6 -3.74 -6.80 -5.71
CA VAL A 6 -2.69 -7.76 -6.11
C VAL A 6 -1.80 -7.30 -7.30
N LEU A 7 -2.32 -6.43 -8.17
CA LEU A 7 -1.58 -5.76 -9.27
C LEU A 7 -0.32 -5.02 -8.79
N VAL A 8 -0.31 -4.59 -7.53
CA VAL A 8 0.77 -3.86 -6.89
C VAL A 8 1.97 -4.80 -6.65
N ASP A 9 1.78 -6.07 -6.28
CA ASP A 9 2.88 -6.98 -5.92
C ASP A 9 3.85 -7.25 -7.07
N ALA A 10 3.32 -7.52 -8.26
CA ALA A 10 4.18 -7.79 -9.41
C ALA A 10 4.92 -6.53 -9.87
N HIS A 11 4.31 -5.35 -9.76
CA HIS A 11 4.97 -4.08 -10.05
C HIS A 11 6.05 -3.76 -9.04
N PHE A 12 5.76 -3.94 -7.75
CA PHE A 12 6.69 -3.59 -6.69
C PHE A 12 7.82 -4.60 -6.54
N ALA A 13 7.57 -5.90 -6.76
CA ALA A 13 8.65 -6.89 -6.92
C ALA A 13 9.56 -6.55 -8.12
N LEU A 14 8.98 -6.02 -9.21
CA LEU A 14 9.75 -5.54 -10.36
C LEU A 14 10.60 -4.31 -10.01
N LEU A 15 10.08 -3.40 -9.16
CA LEU A 15 10.77 -2.20 -8.69
C LEU A 15 11.84 -2.50 -7.63
N ASP A 16 11.58 -3.46 -6.74
CA ASP A 16 12.54 -3.93 -5.74
C ASP A 16 13.72 -4.59 -6.44
N ALA A 17 13.46 -5.45 -7.43
CA ALA A 17 14.50 -6.03 -8.28
C ALA A 17 15.33 -4.98 -9.04
N LEU A 18 14.69 -3.90 -9.52
CA LEU A 18 15.41 -2.79 -10.15
C LEU A 18 16.27 -2.01 -9.17
N SER A 19 15.78 -1.82 -7.94
CA SER A 19 16.52 -1.15 -6.87
C SER A 19 17.74 -1.96 -6.45
N ASP A 20 17.59 -3.30 -6.36
CA ASP A 20 18.67 -4.23 -6.05
C ASP A 20 19.70 -4.35 -7.20
N GLU A 21 19.26 -4.41 -8.46
CA GLU A 21 20.16 -4.36 -9.62
C GLU A 21 20.96 -3.05 -9.68
N ARG A 22 20.35 -1.90 -9.34
CA ARG A 22 21.05 -0.61 -9.25
C ARG A 22 22.10 -0.62 -8.14
N ARG A 23 21.74 -1.11 -6.94
CA ARG A 23 22.68 -1.28 -5.82
C ARG A 23 23.87 -2.18 -6.18
N GLN A 24 23.62 -3.24 -6.95
CA GLN A 24 24.68 -4.14 -7.43
C GLN A 24 25.57 -3.49 -8.51
N ARG A 25 25.00 -2.66 -9.40
CA ARG A 25 25.76 -1.94 -10.45
C ARG A 25 26.60 -0.79 -9.89
N GLU A 26 26.19 -0.18 -8.79
CA GLU A 26 26.87 0.98 -8.19
C GLU A 26 28.07 0.62 -7.29
N GLN A 27 28.54 -0.64 -7.27
CA GLN A 27 29.67 -1.10 -6.43
C GLN A 27 29.61 -0.63 -4.95
N LEU A 28 28.40 -0.50 -4.39
CA LEU A 28 28.24 -0.39 -2.95
C LEU A 28 28.49 -1.79 -2.38
N THR A 29 29.68 -2.00 -1.82
CA THR A 29 30.02 -3.22 -1.07
C THR A 29 28.90 -3.55 -0.09
N PRO A 30 28.43 -4.81 -0.01
CA PRO A 30 27.42 -5.21 0.96
C PRO A 30 28.07 -5.25 2.34
N SER A 31 28.15 -4.11 3.03
CA SER A 31 28.49 -4.08 4.44
C SER A 31 27.25 -4.50 5.23
N SER A 32 27.37 -5.67 5.86
CA SER A 32 26.45 -6.30 6.80
C SER A 32 25.18 -6.91 6.21
N LYS A 33 25.04 -8.22 6.45
CA LYS A 33 23.75 -8.89 6.54
C LYS A 33 22.87 -8.04 7.46
N PHE A 34 21.83 -7.41 6.92
CA PHE A 34 20.82 -6.76 7.75
C PHE A 34 20.21 -7.83 8.65
N SER A 35 20.53 -7.76 9.94
CA SER A 35 19.61 -8.25 10.98
C SER A 35 18.23 -7.68 10.68
N PRO A 36 17.13 -8.39 10.99
CA PRO A 36 15.80 -7.80 10.90
C PRO A 36 15.85 -6.44 11.61
N ALA A 37 15.48 -5.37 10.90
CA ALA A 37 15.40 -4.06 11.51
C ALA A 37 14.59 -4.23 12.81
N PRO A 38 15.12 -3.76 13.96
CA PRO A 38 14.37 -3.85 15.20
C PRO A 38 12.99 -3.25 14.95
N SER A 39 11.94 -3.89 15.50
CA SER A 39 10.58 -3.34 15.49
C SER A 39 10.65 -1.84 15.81
N GLU A 40 9.99 -1.00 15.00
CA GLU A 40 9.96 0.44 15.27
C GLU A 40 9.50 0.65 16.73
N PRO A 41 10.24 1.43 17.54
CA PRO A 41 9.84 1.71 18.92
C PRO A 41 8.47 2.38 18.92
N GLU A 42 7.70 2.21 20.01
CA GLU A 42 6.42 2.91 20.21
C GLU A 42 6.62 4.39 19.89
N SER A 43 5.95 4.87 18.84
CA SER A 43 6.01 6.26 18.42
C SER A 43 5.61 7.18 19.57
N ALA A 44 6.25 8.35 19.66
CA ALA A 44 5.80 9.47 20.49
C ALA A 44 4.34 9.80 20.19
N THR A 45 3.35 9.25 20.90
CA THR A 45 1.92 9.46 20.54
C THR A 45 1.20 10.48 21.42
N VAL A 46 1.74 10.81 22.59
CA VAL A 46 1.06 11.71 23.54
C VAL A 46 1.66 13.11 23.44
N LEU A 47 0.81 14.12 23.37
CA LEU A 47 1.24 15.52 23.37
C LEU A 47 1.90 15.87 24.73
N PRO A 48 3.13 16.39 24.76
CA PRO A 48 3.76 16.84 26.00
C PRO A 48 3.13 18.13 26.52
N SER A 49 3.33 18.43 27.82
CA SER A 49 2.94 19.74 28.35
C SER A 49 3.82 20.85 27.76
N MET A 50 3.27 22.06 27.61
CA MET A 50 4.08 23.20 27.16
C MET A 50 5.25 23.50 28.08
N ALA A 51 5.12 23.28 29.38
CA ALA A 51 6.21 23.48 30.33
C ALA A 51 7.36 22.49 30.08
N ALA A 52 7.05 21.22 29.83
CA ALA A 52 8.05 20.21 29.49
C ALA A 52 8.71 20.52 28.15
N LEU A 53 7.92 20.85 27.12
CA LEU A 53 8.43 21.24 25.81
C LEU A 53 9.31 22.49 25.86
N ALA A 54 8.90 23.51 26.62
CA ALA A 54 9.67 24.73 26.80
C ALA A 54 10.99 24.48 27.54
N THR A 55 10.96 23.64 28.58
CA THR A 55 12.16 23.22 29.29
C THR A 55 13.13 22.51 28.35
N LEU A 56 12.63 21.56 27.55
CA LEU A 56 13.43 20.82 26.58
C LEU A 56 14.04 21.72 25.50
N LEU A 57 13.24 22.59 24.87
CA LEU A 57 13.73 23.53 23.85
C LEU A 57 14.69 24.57 24.44
N GLY A 58 14.57 24.88 25.73
CA GLY A 58 15.50 25.76 26.44
C GLY A 58 16.95 25.25 26.41
N GLU A 59 17.15 23.93 26.50
CA GLU A 59 18.48 23.28 26.48
C GLU A 59 19.22 23.46 25.15
N LEU A 60 18.48 23.61 24.05
CA LEU A 60 19.06 23.88 22.73
C LEU A 60 19.83 25.20 22.71
N PHE A 61 19.34 26.20 23.42
CA PHE A 61 19.88 27.56 23.44
C PHE A 61 20.78 27.84 24.65
N CYS A 62 20.97 26.87 25.54
CA CYS A 62 21.94 26.98 26.63
C CYS A 62 23.36 27.00 26.06
N SER A 63 24.17 27.98 26.48
CA SER A 63 25.56 28.11 26.02
C SER A 63 26.36 26.85 26.35
N ALA A 64 27.14 26.36 25.37
CA ALA A 64 28.18 25.37 25.61
C ALA A 64 29.38 26.03 26.35
N SER A 65 29.16 26.57 27.56
CA SER A 65 30.25 27.03 28.42
C SER A 65 31.10 25.86 28.95
N ALA A 66 30.64 24.61 28.79
CA ALA A 66 31.31 23.40 29.27
C ALA A 66 32.32 22.77 28.28
N LEU A 67 32.43 23.25 27.04
CA LEU A 67 33.44 22.79 26.06
C LEU A 67 34.55 23.82 25.83
N ALA A 68 34.73 24.75 26.78
CA ALA A 68 35.78 25.76 26.73
C ALA A 68 37.17 25.11 26.80
N VAL A 69 37.70 24.70 25.64
CA VAL A 69 39.13 24.84 25.38
C VAL A 69 39.40 26.35 25.41
N PRO A 70 40.34 26.84 26.24
CA PRO A 70 40.63 28.26 26.33
C PRO A 70 41.32 28.68 25.05
N LEU A 71 40.54 29.11 24.07
CA LEU A 71 41.02 29.84 22.90
C LEU A 71 40.39 31.22 22.95
N ALA A 72 41.25 32.20 22.70
CA ALA A 72 41.10 33.63 22.90
C ALA A 72 39.71 34.22 22.56
N GLU A 73 39.43 35.30 23.29
CA GLU A 73 38.33 36.25 23.23
C GLU A 73 37.51 36.28 21.91
N GLU A 74 36.18 36.36 22.08
CA GLU A 74 35.16 36.74 21.07
C GLU A 74 34.58 35.71 20.08
N ARG A 75 34.64 34.40 20.32
CA ARG A 75 33.81 33.47 19.52
C ARG A 75 32.43 33.22 20.15
N ARG A 76 31.45 34.06 19.77
CA ARG A 76 30.02 33.81 20.06
C ARG A 76 29.63 32.40 19.61
N PRO A 77 28.88 31.62 20.40
CA PRO A 77 28.44 30.29 20.00
C PRO A 77 27.62 30.39 18.70
N THR A 78 27.85 29.45 17.79
CA THR A 78 27.09 29.31 16.55
C THR A 78 25.59 29.32 16.87
N PRO A 79 24.77 30.19 16.27
CA PRO A 79 23.35 30.24 16.59
C PRO A 79 22.67 28.98 16.05
N LEU A 80 22.37 28.03 16.95
CA LEU A 80 21.46 26.94 16.65
C LEU A 80 20.07 27.52 16.38
N ARG A 81 19.41 26.97 15.38
CA ARG A 81 18.04 27.30 15.01
C ARG A 81 17.20 26.03 15.12
N ALA A 82 16.00 26.15 15.66
CA ALA A 82 15.03 25.06 15.65
C ALA A 82 13.81 25.47 14.86
N ALA A 83 13.35 24.56 14.01
CA ALA A 83 11.98 24.53 13.55
C ALA A 83 11.23 23.43 14.33
N VAL A 84 10.04 23.74 14.78
CA VAL A 84 9.14 22.78 15.41
C VAL A 84 7.91 22.66 14.51
N ALA A 85 7.71 21.48 13.94
CA ALA A 85 6.48 21.13 13.26
C ALA A 85 5.51 20.55 14.29
N LEU A 86 4.43 21.30 14.56
CA LEU A 86 3.32 20.90 15.40
C LEU A 86 2.23 20.29 14.54
N ARG A 87 1.84 19.05 14.84
CA ARG A 87 0.76 18.34 14.16
C ARG A 87 -0.58 18.49 14.87
N GLU A 88 -0.53 18.70 16.18
CA GLU A 88 -1.70 18.91 17.03
C GLU A 88 -1.63 20.27 17.75
N PRO A 89 -2.77 20.90 18.06
CA PRO A 89 -2.77 22.15 18.81
C PRO A 89 -2.20 21.97 20.22
N ILE A 90 -1.34 22.89 20.64
CA ILE A 90 -0.77 22.92 21.99
C ILE A 90 -0.81 24.34 22.58
N ASN A 91 -1.54 24.51 23.69
CA ASN A 91 -1.68 25.76 24.44
C ASN A 91 -1.87 27.03 23.57
N GLY A 92 -2.91 26.99 22.72
CA GLY A 92 -3.27 28.10 21.82
C GLY A 92 -2.44 28.20 20.53
N LYS A 93 -1.41 27.36 20.33
CA LYS A 93 -0.71 27.23 19.04
C LYS A 93 -1.37 26.15 18.21
N GLY A 94 -1.90 26.50 17.05
CA GLY A 94 -2.44 25.53 16.10
C GLY A 94 -1.34 24.72 15.39
N PRO A 95 -1.72 23.71 14.59
CA PRO A 95 -0.78 22.96 13.75
C PRO A 95 -0.04 23.88 12.77
N GLY A 96 1.24 23.60 12.52
CA GLY A 96 2.08 24.42 11.66
C GLY A 96 3.56 24.27 11.96
N ILE A 97 4.39 24.98 11.18
CA ILE A 97 5.83 25.04 11.41
C ILE A 97 6.15 26.34 12.14
N PHE A 98 6.93 26.25 13.21
CA PHE A 98 7.33 27.38 14.04
C PHE A 98 8.85 27.44 14.15
N HIS A 99 9.44 28.61 13.93
CA HIS A 99 10.81 28.88 14.33
C HIS A 99 10.83 29.22 15.81
N VAL A 100 11.69 28.52 16.56
CA VAL A 100 11.86 28.75 17.99
C VAL A 100 13.19 29.43 18.23
N THR A 101 13.17 30.49 19.03
CA THR A 101 14.36 31.26 19.43
C THR A 101 14.28 31.63 20.91
N ARG A 102 15.41 31.98 21.54
CA ARG A 102 15.47 32.37 22.97
C ARG A 102 16.26 33.67 23.19
N PRO A 103 15.73 34.85 22.80
CA PRO A 103 16.48 36.11 22.88
C PRO A 103 16.67 36.64 24.31
N ASN A 104 15.69 36.47 25.22
CA ASN A 104 15.69 37.04 26.58
C ASN A 104 15.24 36.02 27.64
N ALA A 105 15.89 34.87 27.72
CA ALA A 105 15.54 33.74 28.62
C ALA A 105 14.18 33.06 28.39
N GLU A 106 13.25 33.67 27.65
CA GLU A 106 11.97 33.10 27.22
C GLU A 106 12.01 32.58 25.77
N LEU A 107 11.22 31.54 25.48
CA LEU A 107 11.08 31.00 24.13
C LEU A 107 10.09 31.81 23.32
N LEU A 108 10.56 32.36 22.19
CA LEU A 108 9.74 33.01 21.19
C LEU A 108 9.45 32.02 20.05
N TRP A 109 8.16 31.84 19.74
CA TRP A 109 7.67 31.00 18.66
C TRP A 109 7.18 31.90 17.52
N ARG A 110 7.84 31.82 16.36
CA ARG A 110 7.45 32.57 15.16
C ARG A 110 6.86 31.61 14.13
N PRO A 111 5.61 31.79 13.68
CA PRO A 111 5.06 30.99 12.59
C PRO A 111 5.93 31.12 11.34
N ALA A 112 6.32 29.99 10.75
CA ALA A 112 7.05 29.92 9.50
C ALA A 112 6.12 29.61 8.32
N GLY A 113 5.05 28.85 8.56
CA GLY A 113 4.08 28.49 7.53
C GLY A 113 3.15 27.35 7.97
N PRO A 114 2.17 26.99 7.12
CA PRO A 114 1.34 25.80 7.34
C PRO A 114 2.20 24.54 7.28
N LEU A 115 1.74 23.49 7.96
CA LEU A 115 2.38 22.19 7.88
C LEU A 115 1.97 21.48 6.59
N ASP A 116 2.90 21.37 5.63
CA ASP A 116 2.77 20.41 4.54
C ASP A 116 3.20 19.02 5.04
N GLU A 117 2.21 18.26 5.50
CA GLU A 117 2.42 16.92 6.02
C GLU A 117 2.90 15.94 4.94
N ALA A 118 2.47 16.10 3.68
CA ALA A 118 2.95 15.23 2.60
C ALA A 118 4.43 15.47 2.31
N ALA A 119 4.85 16.74 2.25
CA ALA A 119 6.27 17.07 2.15
C ALA A 119 7.05 16.52 3.36
N LEU A 120 6.57 16.72 4.59
CA LEU A 120 7.25 16.21 5.79
C LEU A 120 7.42 14.70 5.78
N LEU A 121 6.38 13.94 5.44
CA LEU A 121 6.46 12.47 5.36
C LEU A 121 7.41 12.01 4.25
N SER A 122 7.42 12.70 3.10
CA SER A 122 8.27 12.34 1.96
C SER A 122 9.77 12.45 2.27
N LEU A 123 10.14 13.32 3.22
CA LEU A 123 11.52 13.58 3.59
C LEU A 123 12.02 12.69 4.73
N ALA A 124 11.14 11.92 5.37
CA ALA A 124 11.48 11.08 6.50
C ALA A 124 11.71 9.62 6.09
N ALA A 125 12.73 8.98 6.67
CA ALA A 125 12.98 7.55 6.47
C ALA A 125 11.88 6.65 7.06
N SER A 126 11.22 7.11 8.13
CA SER A 126 10.11 6.42 8.79
C SER A 126 8.85 7.30 8.80
N PRO A 127 8.14 7.44 7.66
CA PRO A 127 6.95 8.29 7.56
C PRO A 127 5.83 7.88 8.52
N TYR A 128 5.71 6.59 8.87
CA TYR A 128 4.71 6.13 9.83
C TYR A 128 4.99 6.68 11.24
N ALA A 129 6.23 6.59 11.73
CA ALA A 129 6.60 7.16 13.02
C ALA A 129 6.31 8.68 13.06
N VAL A 130 6.68 9.41 12.00
CA VAL A 130 6.40 10.84 11.87
C VAL A 130 4.91 11.14 11.89
N SER A 131 4.09 10.35 11.19
CA SER A 131 2.64 10.54 11.15
C SER A 131 1.96 10.21 12.48
N ARG A 132 2.63 9.46 13.36
CA ARG A 132 2.12 9.15 14.70
C ARG A 132 2.62 10.11 15.77
N SER A 133 3.54 11.02 15.43
CA SER A 133 4.12 11.96 16.38
C SER A 133 3.45 13.33 16.41
N PRO A 134 3.12 13.87 17.60
CA PRO A 134 2.46 15.17 17.71
C PRO A 134 3.43 16.32 17.46
N ILE A 135 4.72 16.12 17.76
CA ILE A 135 5.77 17.13 17.64
C ILE A 135 6.98 16.54 16.90
N VAL A 136 7.43 17.28 15.90
CA VAL A 136 8.67 17.03 15.17
C VAL A 136 9.58 18.23 15.35
N LEU A 137 10.71 18.02 16.03
CA LEU A 137 11.76 19.00 16.19
C LEU A 137 12.81 18.82 15.09
N ILE A 138 13.15 19.91 14.41
CA ILE A 138 14.12 19.94 13.33
C ILE A 138 15.18 20.97 13.69
N VAL A 139 16.42 20.53 13.83
CA VAL A 139 17.52 21.35 14.34
C VAL A 139 18.48 21.70 13.21
N PHE A 140 18.90 22.96 13.19
CA PHE A 140 19.83 23.51 12.23
C PHE A 140 20.95 24.26 12.94
N ALA A 141 22.15 24.24 12.36
CA ALA A 141 23.28 25.05 12.78
C ALA A 141 23.47 26.23 11.81
N GLY A 142 23.35 27.45 12.31
CA GLY A 142 23.49 28.66 11.51
C GLY A 142 24.95 28.99 11.16
N GLY A 143 25.24 29.35 9.92
CA GLY A 143 26.60 29.77 9.51
C GLY A 143 26.76 29.84 8.00
N ARG A 144 27.67 30.70 7.51
CA ARG A 144 28.14 30.62 6.11
C ARG A 144 29.19 29.51 6.04
N PHE A 145 28.84 28.39 5.41
CA PHE A 145 29.78 27.31 5.10
C PHE A 145 30.56 27.74 3.85
N SER A 146 31.72 28.36 4.05
CA SER A 146 32.67 28.75 2.99
C SER A 146 33.91 27.88 3.10
N THR A 147 34.45 27.42 1.98
CA THR A 147 35.76 26.74 1.91
C THR A 147 36.93 27.71 2.09
N GLU A 148 36.69 29.02 2.08
CA GLU A 148 37.72 30.05 2.19
C GLU A 148 37.56 30.87 3.47
N GLY A 149 38.60 30.77 4.31
CA GLY A 149 39.16 31.78 5.19
C GLY A 149 38.21 32.66 5.99
N HIS A 150 38.14 32.40 7.30
CA HIS A 150 37.62 33.25 8.37
C HIS A 150 36.12 33.15 8.68
N MET A 151 35.69 32.01 9.26
CA MET A 151 34.61 31.89 10.26
C MET A 151 34.81 30.58 11.06
N LEU A 152 34.06 30.38 12.16
CA LEU A 152 34.05 29.12 12.92
C LEU A 152 34.02 27.92 11.97
N PRO A 153 34.98 26.98 12.05
CA PRO A 153 35.01 25.86 11.13
C PRO A 153 33.76 24.98 11.35
N ALA A 154 33.23 24.42 10.27
CA ALA A 154 31.93 23.73 10.24
C ALA A 154 31.84 22.57 11.27
N ASP A 155 32.98 21.96 11.57
CA ASP A 155 33.19 20.96 12.61
C ASP A 155 32.78 21.47 14.01
N MET A 156 33.17 22.68 14.40
CA MET A 156 32.83 23.26 15.71
C MET A 156 31.35 23.54 15.86
N ALA A 157 30.69 23.98 14.77
CA ALA A 157 29.24 24.17 14.74
C ALA A 157 28.49 22.84 14.91
N LEU A 158 28.95 21.77 14.24
CA LEU A 158 28.38 20.44 14.36
C LEU A 158 28.65 19.82 15.75
N MET A 159 29.82 20.02 16.33
CA MET A 159 30.13 19.58 17.70
C MET A 159 29.24 20.27 18.74
N ALA A 160 29.07 21.60 18.63
CA ALA A 160 28.18 22.36 19.50
C ALA A 160 26.71 21.89 19.37
N ALA A 161 26.28 21.61 18.14
CA ALA A 161 24.96 21.04 17.86
C ALA A 161 24.80 19.65 18.49
N GLY A 162 25.77 18.76 18.31
CA GLY A 162 25.78 17.43 18.93
C GLY A 162 25.73 17.48 20.46
N ALA A 163 26.50 18.38 21.08
CA ALA A 163 26.46 18.59 22.54
C ALA A 163 25.09 19.09 23.02
N ALA A 164 24.44 19.99 22.26
CA ALA A 164 23.10 20.45 22.57
C ALA A 164 22.06 19.32 22.45
N MET A 165 22.13 18.53 21.39
CA MET A 165 21.25 17.37 21.17
C MET A 165 21.38 16.34 22.29
N GLN A 166 22.60 16.08 22.78
CA GLN A 166 22.82 15.17 23.89
C GLN A 166 22.21 15.70 25.20
N ARG A 167 22.35 17.00 25.51
CA ARG A 167 21.69 17.61 26.69
C ARG A 167 20.17 17.52 26.59
N MET A 168 19.62 17.84 25.42
CA MET A 168 18.18 17.74 25.17
C MET A 168 17.69 16.30 25.36
N ARG A 169 18.42 15.31 24.83
CA ARG A 169 18.07 13.89 25.01
C ARG A 169 18.04 13.49 26.48
N SER A 170 19.06 13.87 27.27
CA SER A 170 19.08 13.61 28.71
C SER A 170 17.90 14.29 29.42
N ARG A 171 17.63 15.56 29.07
CA ARG A 171 16.52 16.33 29.66
C ARG A 171 15.15 15.75 29.29
N ALA A 172 14.99 15.23 28.08
CA ALA A 172 13.78 14.55 27.65
C ALA A 172 13.49 13.34 28.56
N GLN A 173 14.50 12.53 28.88
CA GLN A 173 14.36 11.39 29.79
C GLN A 173 13.93 11.80 31.19
N GLU A 174 14.54 12.85 31.75
CA GLU A 174 14.16 13.41 33.06
C GLU A 174 12.72 13.91 33.09
N LEU A 175 12.23 14.45 31.97
CA LEU A 175 10.86 14.95 31.80
C LEU A 175 9.85 13.84 31.42
N GLY A 176 10.29 12.57 31.31
CA GLY A 176 9.44 11.45 30.87
C GLY A 176 8.99 11.55 29.41
N LEU A 177 9.71 12.33 28.59
CA LEU A 177 9.47 12.50 27.18
C LEU A 177 10.19 11.43 26.37
N GLN A 178 9.49 10.91 25.35
CA GLN A 178 10.08 10.09 24.31
C GLN A 178 10.92 10.96 23.37
N TRP A 179 12.09 10.44 23.02
CA TRP A 179 13.07 11.08 22.14
C TRP A 179 13.48 10.08 21.07
N GLN A 180 13.04 10.30 19.84
CA GLN A 180 13.30 9.39 18.72
C GLN A 180 13.92 10.15 17.54
N PRO A 181 15.22 10.00 17.28
CA PRO A 181 15.86 10.54 16.08
C PRO A 181 15.33 9.84 14.82
N ILE A 182 15.14 10.62 13.75
CA ILE A 182 14.66 10.14 12.45
C ILE A 182 15.61 10.62 11.36
N HIS A 183 16.03 9.69 10.51
CA HIS A 183 16.85 10.04 9.36
C HIS A 183 16.05 10.83 8.32
N VAL A 184 16.62 11.94 7.87
CA VAL A 184 16.08 12.80 6.80
C VAL A 184 16.74 12.42 5.48
N LEU A 185 15.92 12.14 4.48
CA LEU A 185 16.33 11.67 3.16
C LEU A 185 16.90 12.79 2.28
N ASP A 186 16.40 14.02 2.46
CA ASP A 186 16.87 15.21 1.75
C ASP A 186 16.90 16.42 2.70
N ALA A 187 18.11 16.76 3.14
CA ALA A 187 18.36 17.87 4.05
C ALA A 187 18.10 19.25 3.41
N GLU A 188 18.23 19.39 2.09
CA GLU A 188 17.98 20.64 1.40
C GLU A 188 16.48 20.91 1.27
N ALA A 189 15.72 19.92 0.83
CA ALA A 189 14.26 20.00 0.82
C ALA A 189 13.69 20.20 2.24
N MET A 190 14.30 19.59 3.26
CA MET A 190 13.91 19.83 4.67
C MET A 190 14.13 21.28 5.11
N ARG A 191 15.24 21.91 4.69
CA ARG A 191 15.48 23.34 4.93
C ARG A 191 14.45 24.21 4.25
N ALA A 192 14.12 23.90 2.99
CA ALA A 192 13.10 24.61 2.23
C ALA A 192 11.71 24.49 2.88
N LEU A 193 11.32 23.29 3.30
CA LEU A 193 10.08 23.05 4.04
C LEU A 193 10.00 23.88 5.33
N CYS A 194 11.12 24.02 6.03
CA CYS A 194 11.21 24.83 7.24
C CYS A 194 11.34 26.34 6.98
N GLY A 195 11.52 26.79 5.73
CA GLY A 195 11.81 28.19 5.41
C GLY A 195 13.13 28.70 6.01
N ILE A 196 14.15 27.83 6.11
CA ILE A 196 15.45 28.17 6.71
C ILE A 196 16.54 28.21 5.64
N GLU A 197 17.02 29.41 5.34
CA GLU A 197 18.16 29.62 4.44
C GLU A 197 19.51 29.60 5.19
N ARG A 198 20.58 29.20 4.49
CA ARG A 198 21.99 29.35 4.92
C ARG A 198 22.28 28.76 6.32
N SER A 199 21.79 27.56 6.57
CA SER A 199 22.05 26.77 7.79
C SER A 199 22.30 25.31 7.39
N ALA A 200 23.13 24.60 8.16
CA ALA A 200 23.28 23.15 7.99
C ALA A 200 22.19 22.44 8.77
N PHE A 201 21.56 21.45 8.15
CA PHE A 201 20.71 20.50 8.86
C PHE A 201 21.57 19.71 9.87
N VAL A 202 21.07 19.56 11.09
CA VAL A 202 21.74 18.80 12.15
C VAL A 202 21.02 17.48 12.35
N ASP A 203 19.74 17.54 12.72
CA ASP A 203 18.96 16.35 13.07
C ASP A 203 17.45 16.63 13.04
N MET A 204 16.67 15.55 12.99
CA MET A 204 15.22 15.54 13.11
C MET A 204 14.83 14.56 14.22
N VAL A 205 14.02 15.02 15.16
CA VAL A 205 13.65 14.26 16.37
C VAL A 205 12.15 14.31 16.58
N LEU A 206 11.54 13.16 16.83
CA LEU A 206 10.15 13.05 17.27
C LEU A 206 10.10 13.18 18.79
N ILE A 207 9.16 14.00 19.26
CA ILE A 207 8.97 14.29 20.68
C ILE A 207 7.52 13.99 21.05
N GLY A 208 7.34 13.25 22.15
CA GLY A 208 6.05 12.99 22.75
C GLY A 208 6.21 12.67 24.23
N ALA A 209 5.11 12.67 24.98
CA ALA A 209 5.09 12.17 26.34
C ALA A 209 4.96 10.65 26.37
N SER A 210 5.53 10.03 27.39
CA SER A 210 5.23 8.62 27.69
C SER A 210 3.79 8.51 28.16
N ALA A 211 3.01 7.59 27.59
CA ALA A 211 1.69 7.30 28.13
C ALA A 211 1.85 6.75 29.57
N PRO A 212 0.96 7.11 30.52
CA PRO A 212 0.96 6.48 31.83
C PRO A 212 0.79 4.97 31.65
N ARG A 213 1.64 4.16 32.30
CA ARG A 213 1.53 2.69 32.27
C ARG A 213 0.14 2.29 32.76
N GLN A 214 -0.75 1.92 31.84
CA GLN A 214 -2.03 1.36 32.22
C GLN A 214 -1.83 0.02 32.90
N THR A 215 -2.47 -0.18 34.05
CA THR A 215 -2.61 -1.49 34.68
C THR A 215 -3.52 -2.35 33.82
N LYS A 216 -2.91 -3.20 32.98
CA LYS A 216 -3.53 -4.20 32.11
C LYS A 216 -4.49 -3.61 31.05
N PRO A 217 -4.04 -3.38 29.81
CA PRO A 217 -4.92 -2.87 28.77
C PRO A 217 -6.04 -3.88 28.45
N ALA A 218 -7.27 -3.38 28.25
CA ALA A 218 -8.44 -4.19 27.91
C ALA A 218 -8.38 -4.79 26.48
N ALA A 219 -7.54 -4.21 25.62
CA ALA A 219 -7.30 -4.65 24.25
C ALA A 219 -5.79 -4.94 24.05
N PRO A 220 -5.42 -5.86 23.15
CA PRO A 220 -4.02 -6.08 22.81
C PRO A 220 -3.41 -4.80 22.21
N ALA A 221 -2.12 -4.57 22.49
CA ALA A 221 -1.39 -3.47 21.87
C ALA A 221 -1.33 -3.68 20.34
N PRO A 222 -1.44 -2.61 19.53
CA PRO A 222 -1.28 -2.70 18.09
C PRO A 222 0.09 -3.29 17.73
N ARG A 223 0.13 -4.10 16.67
CA ARG A 223 1.40 -4.64 16.16
C ARG A 223 2.29 -3.55 15.61
N ALA A 224 3.60 -3.80 15.74
CA ALA A 224 4.61 -2.97 15.11
C ALA A 224 4.49 -3.04 13.59
N ILE A 225 4.66 -1.88 12.95
CA ILE A 225 4.69 -1.72 11.50
C ILE A 225 5.89 -0.85 11.14
N THR A 226 6.54 -1.16 10.03
CA THR A 226 7.60 -0.34 9.45
C THR A 226 7.13 0.16 8.09
N VAL A 227 7.28 1.45 7.82
CA VAL A 227 6.98 2.02 6.49
C VAL A 227 8.24 2.67 5.95
N ARG A 228 8.58 2.37 4.70
CA ARG A 228 9.76 2.94 4.02
C ARG A 228 9.44 3.34 2.59
N TRP A 229 10.17 4.35 2.12
CA TRP A 229 10.16 4.75 0.71
C TRP A 229 11.03 3.81 -0.12
N LEU A 230 10.49 3.34 -1.25
CA LEU A 230 11.26 2.63 -2.25
C LEU A 230 11.78 3.64 -3.29
N GLY A 231 13.00 3.40 -3.77
CA GLY A 231 13.59 4.21 -4.83
C GLY A 231 12.75 4.11 -6.10
N ALA A 232 12.11 5.21 -6.48
CA ALA A 232 11.47 5.33 -7.78
C ALA A 232 12.58 5.46 -8.85
N GLY A 233 12.65 4.53 -9.80
CA GLY A 233 13.47 4.73 -11.01
C GLY A 233 13.01 5.98 -11.77
N ASP A 234 13.80 6.43 -12.76
CA ASP A 234 13.45 7.64 -13.54
C ASP A 234 12.07 7.55 -14.21
N GLU A 235 11.62 6.33 -14.52
CA GLU A 235 10.30 5.97 -15.06
C GLU A 235 9.12 6.31 -14.12
N LEU A 236 9.39 6.50 -12.82
CA LEU A 236 8.39 6.78 -11.78
C LEU A 236 8.52 8.19 -11.18
N ARG A 237 9.31 9.07 -11.81
CA ARG A 237 9.50 10.46 -11.39
C ARG A 237 8.14 11.14 -11.17
N GLY A 238 8.00 11.81 -10.02
CA GLY A 238 6.77 12.49 -9.62
C GLY A 238 5.75 11.62 -8.90
N SER A 239 6.09 10.38 -8.52
CA SER A 239 5.26 9.55 -7.65
C SER A 239 6.04 8.97 -6.47
N PHE A 240 5.39 8.91 -5.32
CA PHE A 240 5.87 8.27 -4.11
C PHE A 240 5.47 6.81 -4.09
N VAL A 241 6.39 5.97 -3.61
CA VAL A 241 6.27 4.50 -3.61
C VAL A 241 6.66 4.03 -2.21
N ALA A 242 5.68 3.60 -1.41
CA ALA A 242 5.88 3.14 -0.05
C ALA A 242 5.74 1.61 0.04
N GLU A 243 6.54 0.99 0.89
CA GLU A 243 6.33 -0.36 1.39
C GLU A 243 6.05 -0.28 2.89
N ALA A 244 5.01 -0.98 3.35
CA ALA A 244 4.69 -1.16 4.74
C ALA A 244 4.83 -2.64 5.12
N VAL A 245 5.36 -2.91 6.31
CA VAL A 245 5.62 -4.27 6.80
C VAL A 245 5.05 -4.42 8.20
N VAL A 246 3.99 -5.24 8.35
CA VAL A 246 3.46 -5.65 9.66
C VAL A 246 4.31 -6.80 10.18
N HIS A 247 4.84 -6.64 11.40
CA HIS A 247 5.71 -7.64 12.01
C HIS A 247 4.88 -8.66 12.80
N SER A 248 4.93 -9.93 12.38
CA SER A 248 4.35 -11.10 13.05
C SER A 248 5.43 -12.14 13.36
N LYS A 249 5.17 -13.02 14.34
CA LYS A 249 6.14 -14.03 14.80
C LYS A 249 6.54 -15.02 13.71
N ASP A 250 5.60 -15.37 12.82
CA ASP A 250 5.81 -16.42 11.82
C ASP A 250 6.32 -15.83 10.50
N LYS A 251 5.59 -14.85 9.94
CA LYS A 251 5.91 -14.23 8.66
C LYS A 251 5.49 -12.76 8.64
N PRO A 252 6.33 -11.83 8.15
CA PRO A 252 5.94 -10.44 7.98
C PRO A 252 4.96 -10.30 6.81
N GLU A 253 3.94 -9.46 7.00
CA GLU A 253 2.98 -9.14 5.94
C GLU A 253 3.29 -7.77 5.34
N LYS A 254 3.42 -7.74 4.02
CA LYS A 254 3.85 -6.56 3.27
C LYS A 254 2.69 -5.97 2.50
N GLY A 255 2.58 -4.65 2.53
CA GLY A 255 1.68 -3.89 1.67
C GLY A 255 2.44 -2.76 0.97
N TRP A 256 1.89 -2.28 -0.13
CA TRP A 256 2.57 -1.33 -0.99
C TRP A 256 1.62 -0.22 -1.41
N GLY A 257 2.16 0.98 -1.58
CA GLY A 257 1.34 2.13 -1.84
C GLY A 257 1.99 3.09 -2.80
N ARG A 258 1.20 3.60 -3.75
CA ARG A 258 1.70 4.51 -4.77
C ARG A 258 0.75 5.65 -5.01
N SER A 259 1.28 6.87 -4.96
CA SER A 259 0.52 8.07 -5.25
C SER A 259 1.47 9.23 -5.57
N ILE A 260 0.96 10.29 -6.19
CA ILE A 260 1.68 11.56 -6.31
C ILE A 260 1.75 12.32 -4.98
N ASP A 261 0.91 11.95 -4.01
CA ASP A 261 0.91 12.46 -2.65
C ASP A 261 1.51 11.42 -1.70
N ALA A 262 2.55 11.78 -0.96
CA ALA A 262 3.27 10.89 -0.06
C ALA A 262 2.36 10.32 1.05
N ARG A 263 1.47 11.12 1.64
CA ARG A 263 0.54 10.63 2.68
C ARG A 263 -0.37 9.56 2.11
N VAL A 264 -0.90 9.80 0.92
CA VAL A 264 -1.76 8.84 0.23
C VAL A 264 -0.96 7.57 -0.06
N ALA A 265 0.26 7.65 -0.59
CA ALA A 265 1.09 6.48 -0.83
C ALA A 265 1.33 5.65 0.46
N CYS A 266 1.74 6.30 1.55
CA CYS A 266 1.91 5.64 2.84
C CYS A 266 0.62 4.99 3.35
N ALA A 267 -0.51 5.68 3.24
CA ALA A 267 -1.77 5.17 3.74
C ALA A 267 -2.27 3.95 2.94
N ILE A 268 -2.03 3.89 1.61
CA ILE A 268 -2.31 2.68 0.81
C ILE A 268 -1.45 1.53 1.33
N ALA A 269 -0.14 1.75 1.49
CA ALA A 269 0.78 0.71 1.92
C ALA A 269 0.40 0.12 3.28
N VAL A 270 0.07 0.98 4.25
CA VAL A 270 -0.40 0.57 5.58
C VAL A 270 -1.71 -0.22 5.48
N SER A 271 -2.71 0.30 4.76
CA SER A 271 -3.99 -0.40 4.58
C SER A 271 -3.80 -1.78 3.97
N GLU A 272 -2.98 -1.91 2.93
CA GLU A 272 -2.73 -3.20 2.27
C GLU A 272 -1.99 -4.19 3.19
N ALA A 273 -1.02 -3.70 3.96
CA ALA A 273 -0.27 -4.55 4.90
C ALA A 273 -1.19 -5.05 6.03
N VAL A 274 -2.09 -4.20 6.52
CA VAL A 274 -3.13 -4.57 7.51
C VAL A 274 -4.13 -5.56 6.92
N GLU A 275 -4.54 -5.37 5.66
CA GLU A 275 -5.46 -6.29 4.97
C GLU A 275 -4.90 -7.72 4.91
N ARG A 276 -3.63 -7.85 4.48
CA ARG A 276 -2.94 -9.13 4.37
C ARG A 276 -2.68 -9.76 5.72
N TYR A 277 -2.35 -8.94 6.72
CA TYR A 277 -2.28 -9.36 8.11
C TYR A 277 -3.61 -9.97 8.56
N SER A 278 -4.72 -9.25 8.40
CA SER A 278 -6.08 -9.76 8.71
C SER A 278 -6.43 -11.04 7.95
N PHE A 279 -6.07 -11.14 6.66
CA PHE A 279 -6.35 -12.30 5.80
C PHE A 279 -5.63 -13.59 6.23
N ARG A 280 -4.46 -13.47 6.87
CA ARG A 280 -3.67 -14.60 7.36
C ARG A 280 -3.80 -14.90 8.85
N HIS A 281 -4.60 -14.12 9.57
CA HIS A 281 -4.76 -14.29 11.02
C HIS A 281 -6.24 -14.50 11.34
N PRO A 282 -6.80 -15.69 11.04
CA PRO A 282 -8.16 -16.02 11.41
C PRO A 282 -8.38 -15.89 12.92
N PRO A 283 -9.60 -15.54 13.38
CA PRO A 283 -9.92 -15.51 14.81
C PRO A 283 -9.85 -16.93 15.40
N ALA A 284 -9.68 -17.00 16.72
CA ALA A 284 -9.74 -18.28 17.43
C ALA A 284 -11.15 -18.90 17.43
N GLU A 285 -12.19 -18.06 17.34
CA GLU A 285 -13.60 -18.43 17.39
C GLU A 285 -14.13 -18.84 16.01
N LEU A 286 -13.62 -19.95 15.48
CA LEU A 286 -14.19 -20.61 14.29
C LEU A 286 -15.03 -21.81 14.73
N ARG A 287 -16.21 -21.98 14.12
CA ARG A 287 -17.11 -23.11 14.42
C ARG A 287 -16.85 -24.27 13.48
N CYS A 288 -16.40 -25.40 14.00
CA CYS A 288 -16.34 -26.66 13.25
C CYS A 288 -17.72 -27.32 13.24
N ALA A 289 -18.33 -27.44 12.06
CA ALA A 289 -19.69 -27.95 11.92
C ALA A 289 -19.99 -28.44 10.49
N GLN A 290 -20.96 -29.33 10.38
CA GLN A 290 -21.52 -29.74 9.08
C GLN A 290 -22.40 -28.64 8.51
N GLY A 291 -22.36 -28.43 7.19
CA GLY A 291 -23.17 -27.39 6.54
C GLY A 291 -24.67 -27.55 6.75
N ARG A 292 -25.17 -28.79 6.82
CA ARG A 292 -26.58 -29.09 7.09
C ARG A 292 -27.09 -28.63 8.46
N GLN A 293 -26.19 -28.26 9.38
CA GLN A 293 -26.55 -27.75 10.71
C GLN A 293 -26.92 -26.27 10.71
N PHE A 294 -26.78 -25.58 9.57
CA PHE A 294 -27.10 -24.16 9.44
C PHE A 294 -28.21 -23.93 8.42
N ASP A 295 -29.27 -23.27 8.86
CA ASP A 295 -30.38 -22.86 7.99
C ASP A 295 -29.99 -21.63 7.15
N ASN A 296 -29.43 -20.59 7.79
CA ASN A 296 -28.94 -19.39 7.11
C ASN A 296 -27.42 -19.44 6.91
N LYS A 297 -27.00 -19.94 5.75
CA LYS A 297 -25.58 -20.06 5.38
C LYS A 297 -25.34 -19.70 3.92
N LEU A 298 -24.12 -19.29 3.64
CA LEU A 298 -23.62 -19.17 2.28
C LEU A 298 -23.21 -20.54 1.75
N ASP A 299 -23.70 -20.92 0.58
CA ASP A 299 -23.30 -22.16 -0.08
C ASP A 299 -21.93 -21.99 -0.78
N PRO A 300 -20.88 -22.74 -0.38
CA PRO A 300 -19.56 -22.65 -1.02
C PRO A 300 -19.58 -22.93 -2.52
N ARG A 301 -20.51 -23.76 -3.01
CA ARG A 301 -20.65 -24.07 -4.44
C ARG A 301 -20.98 -22.83 -5.26
N SER A 302 -21.66 -21.86 -4.65
CA SER A 302 -21.97 -20.57 -5.27
C SER A 302 -20.78 -19.60 -5.28
N LEU A 303 -19.71 -19.87 -4.54
CA LEU A 303 -18.50 -19.05 -4.50
C LEU A 303 -17.36 -19.60 -5.35
N ALA A 304 -17.19 -20.92 -5.35
CA ALA A 304 -16.17 -21.58 -6.14
C ALA A 304 -16.60 -23.01 -6.46
N GLN A 305 -16.61 -23.33 -7.74
CA GLN A 305 -16.84 -24.67 -8.23
C GLN A 305 -15.89 -24.96 -9.38
N PHE A 306 -15.20 -26.09 -9.30
CA PHE A 306 -14.26 -26.54 -10.31
C PHE A 306 -14.89 -27.62 -11.19
N SER A 307 -14.35 -27.80 -12.39
CA SER A 307 -14.72 -28.94 -13.25
C SER A 307 -14.21 -30.27 -12.67
N GLU A 308 -14.83 -31.40 -13.05
CA GLU A 308 -14.43 -32.73 -12.57
C GLU A 308 -12.94 -33.03 -12.80
N ASP A 309 -12.42 -32.67 -13.96
CA ASP A 309 -11.02 -32.84 -14.33
C ASP A 309 -10.08 -31.89 -13.55
N GLN A 310 -10.55 -30.73 -13.09
CA GLN A 310 -9.79 -29.90 -12.15
C GLN A 310 -9.70 -30.54 -10.75
N TYR A 311 -10.79 -31.13 -10.26
CA TYR A 311 -10.75 -31.88 -9.00
C TYR A 311 -9.82 -33.10 -9.08
N ARG A 312 -9.85 -33.85 -10.19
CA ARG A 312 -8.92 -34.98 -10.41
C ARG A 312 -7.45 -34.53 -10.49
N GLY A 313 -7.19 -33.37 -11.09
CA GLY A 313 -5.83 -32.86 -11.33
C GLY A 313 -5.16 -32.14 -10.15
N ALA A 314 -5.90 -31.71 -9.13
CA ALA A 314 -5.39 -30.86 -8.05
C ALA A 314 -4.54 -31.60 -6.98
N HIS A 315 -4.11 -32.84 -7.25
CA HIS A 315 -3.38 -33.69 -6.29
C HIS A 315 -4.08 -33.83 -4.92
N GLY A 316 -5.41 -33.73 -4.88
CA GLY A 316 -6.24 -33.98 -3.70
C GLY A 316 -6.41 -32.80 -2.73
N LEU A 317 -5.83 -31.62 -2.97
CA LEU A 317 -6.00 -30.46 -2.08
C LEU A 317 -7.36 -29.75 -2.28
N LEU A 318 -7.79 -29.58 -3.54
CA LEU A 318 -9.11 -29.03 -3.85
C LEU A 318 -10.13 -30.16 -3.85
N VAL A 319 -11.18 -30.02 -3.04
CA VAL A 319 -12.23 -31.03 -2.90
C VAL A 319 -13.61 -30.43 -3.18
N PRO A 320 -14.54 -31.18 -3.79
CA PRO A 320 -15.93 -30.75 -3.88
C PRO A 320 -16.52 -30.53 -2.49
N TYR A 321 -17.32 -29.48 -2.33
CA TYR A 321 -18.07 -29.26 -1.10
C TYR A 321 -19.10 -30.37 -0.86
N SER A 322 -19.22 -30.79 0.40
CA SER A 322 -20.31 -31.65 0.89
C SER A 322 -20.84 -31.09 2.21
N GLU A 323 -22.16 -31.00 2.32
CA GLU A 323 -22.87 -30.53 3.52
C GLU A 323 -22.75 -31.50 4.70
N ASP A 324 -22.40 -32.75 4.45
CA ASP A 324 -22.24 -33.80 5.46
C ASP A 324 -20.82 -33.83 6.06
N LEU A 325 -19.87 -33.12 5.45
CA LEU A 325 -18.52 -32.96 5.99
C LEU A 325 -18.45 -31.76 6.92
N GLU A 326 -17.61 -31.88 7.94
CA GLU A 326 -17.29 -30.76 8.82
C GLU A 326 -16.40 -29.76 8.09
N HIS A 327 -16.77 -28.48 8.20
CA HIS A 327 -15.99 -27.34 7.75
C HIS A 327 -15.89 -26.32 8.89
N LEU A 328 -14.95 -25.38 8.75
CA LEU A 328 -14.89 -24.22 9.64
C LEU A 328 -15.81 -23.12 9.12
N TRP A 329 -16.59 -22.56 10.02
CA TRP A 329 -17.56 -21.50 9.75
C TRP A 329 -17.29 -20.29 10.62
N ILE A 330 -17.57 -19.11 10.06
CA ILE A 330 -17.52 -17.81 10.72
C ILE A 330 -18.84 -17.07 10.46
N THR A 331 -19.22 -16.19 11.39
CA THR A 331 -20.38 -15.31 11.19
C THR A 331 -20.04 -14.23 10.18
N GLY A 332 -20.84 -14.14 9.12
CA GLY A 332 -20.90 -13.01 8.20
C GLY A 332 -22.23 -12.27 8.30
N LYS A 333 -22.40 -11.28 7.44
CA LYS A 333 -23.63 -10.50 7.29
C LYS A 333 -24.02 -10.42 5.82
N ASP A 334 -25.31 -10.47 5.58
CA ASP A 334 -25.89 -10.11 4.30
C ASP A 334 -25.66 -8.61 4.07
N LEU A 335 -25.19 -8.25 2.88
CA LEU A 335 -24.78 -6.88 2.57
C LEU A 335 -25.99 -5.92 2.49
N ASP A 336 -27.13 -6.40 2.03
CA ASP A 336 -28.34 -5.60 1.81
C ASP A 336 -29.15 -5.42 3.11
N THR A 337 -29.31 -6.49 3.88
CA THR A 337 -30.18 -6.56 5.06
C THR A 337 -29.43 -6.44 6.37
N GLY A 338 -28.12 -6.70 6.38
CA GLY A 338 -27.31 -6.75 7.60
C GLY A 338 -27.54 -7.99 8.48
N ASN A 339 -28.41 -8.91 8.04
CA ASN A 339 -28.74 -10.13 8.77
C ASN A 339 -27.54 -11.07 8.86
N SER A 340 -27.35 -11.69 10.03
CA SER A 340 -26.26 -12.64 10.25
C SER A 340 -26.48 -13.94 9.50
N LEU A 341 -25.42 -14.46 8.87
CA LEU A 341 -25.38 -15.77 8.20
C LEU A 341 -24.05 -16.48 8.47
N TRP A 342 -24.01 -17.79 8.26
CA TRP A 342 -22.78 -18.56 8.35
C TRP A 342 -22.01 -18.57 7.03
N VAL A 343 -20.72 -18.29 7.10
CA VAL A 343 -19.81 -18.24 5.96
C VAL A 343 -18.69 -19.26 6.16
N PRO A 344 -18.32 -20.05 5.14
CA PRO A 344 -17.19 -20.98 5.22
C PRO A 344 -15.88 -20.19 5.40
N ALA A 345 -15.12 -20.50 6.46
CA ALA A 345 -13.87 -19.80 6.77
C ALA A 345 -12.82 -19.97 5.67
N ASP A 346 -12.85 -21.08 4.92
CA ASP A 346 -11.98 -21.36 3.77
C ASP A 346 -12.18 -20.36 2.61
N CYS A 347 -13.33 -19.69 2.55
CA CYS A 347 -13.62 -18.65 1.56
C CYS A 347 -13.24 -17.24 2.03
N VAL A 348 -12.81 -17.09 3.29
CA VAL A 348 -12.53 -15.80 3.93
C VAL A 348 -11.04 -15.61 4.22
N TYR A 349 -10.38 -16.65 4.72
CA TYR A 349 -8.98 -16.61 5.15
C TYR A 349 -8.08 -17.46 4.26
N SER A 350 -6.77 -17.24 4.40
CA SER A 350 -5.75 -18.11 3.84
C SER A 350 -5.79 -19.50 4.49
N GLY A 351 -5.90 -20.56 3.68
CA GLY A 351 -6.13 -21.92 4.16
C GLY A 351 -4.93 -22.56 4.83
N SER A 352 -3.71 -22.07 4.53
CA SER A 352 -2.52 -22.45 5.30
C SER A 352 -2.60 -21.98 6.75
N ASP A 353 -3.38 -20.95 7.03
CA ASP A 353 -3.47 -20.31 8.34
C ASP A 353 -4.71 -20.77 9.13
N LEU A 354 -5.57 -21.58 8.51
CA LEU A 354 -6.68 -22.26 9.18
C LEU A 354 -6.20 -23.49 9.99
N PRO A 355 -6.87 -23.81 11.11
CA PRO A 355 -6.54 -24.99 11.91
C PRO A 355 -6.83 -26.31 11.16
N ALA A 356 -6.05 -27.35 11.48
CA ALA A 356 -6.32 -28.71 11.03
C ALA A 356 -7.65 -29.23 11.61
N PRO A 357 -8.39 -30.14 10.92
CA PRO A 357 -8.02 -30.85 9.68
C PRO A 357 -8.32 -30.06 8.37
N CYS A 358 -8.99 -28.91 8.46
CA CYS A 358 -9.51 -28.18 7.30
C CYS A 358 -8.41 -27.64 6.35
N ARG A 359 -7.18 -27.45 6.84
CA ARG A 359 -6.00 -27.12 6.01
C ARG A 359 -5.77 -28.09 4.83
N SER A 360 -6.23 -29.33 4.93
CA SER A 360 -5.99 -30.38 3.92
C SER A 360 -7.08 -30.50 2.85
N ARG A 361 -8.16 -29.73 2.96
CA ARG A 361 -9.36 -29.82 2.10
C ARG A 361 -9.86 -28.43 1.72
N MET A 362 -9.24 -27.84 0.71
CA MET A 362 -9.58 -26.51 0.23
C MET A 362 -10.84 -26.57 -0.64
N LEU A 363 -11.79 -25.69 -0.36
CA LEU A 363 -12.98 -25.45 -1.18
C LEU A 363 -12.66 -24.52 -2.35
N MET A 364 -11.65 -23.64 -2.20
CA MET A 364 -11.23 -22.73 -3.26
C MET A 364 -9.73 -22.46 -3.27
N ARG A 365 -9.23 -21.93 -4.39
CA ARG A 365 -7.89 -21.33 -4.45
C ARG A 365 -7.94 -19.96 -3.80
N GLN A 366 -7.46 -19.87 -2.57
CA GLN A 366 -7.56 -18.65 -1.76
C GLN A 366 -6.66 -17.54 -2.30
N THR A 367 -7.25 -16.37 -2.46
CA THR A 367 -6.60 -15.10 -2.77
C THR A 367 -7.21 -14.02 -1.88
N SER A 368 -6.54 -12.87 -1.74
CA SER A 368 -7.11 -11.72 -1.03
C SER A 368 -8.23 -11.02 -1.82
N SER A 369 -8.64 -11.53 -2.99
CA SER A 369 -9.70 -10.93 -3.82
C SER A 369 -10.99 -10.70 -3.05
N GLY A 370 -11.45 -9.46 -2.97
CA GLY A 370 -12.61 -9.09 -2.18
C GLY A 370 -12.31 -8.84 -0.71
N CYS A 371 -11.03 -8.77 -0.32
CA CYS A 371 -10.61 -8.13 0.93
C CYS A 371 -10.42 -6.64 0.69
N ALA A 372 -10.70 -5.83 1.70
CA ALA A 372 -10.32 -4.43 1.70
C ALA A 372 -10.14 -3.91 3.12
N SER A 373 -9.20 -2.99 3.28
CA SER A 373 -8.96 -2.28 4.53
C SER A 373 -9.10 -0.76 4.39
N ASP A 374 -9.89 -0.17 5.29
CA ASP A 374 -10.07 1.28 5.37
C ASP A 374 -10.44 1.71 6.81
N VAL A 375 -10.29 2.98 7.15
CA VAL A 375 -10.78 3.50 8.43
C VAL A 375 -12.32 3.60 8.45
N SER A 376 -12.93 3.66 7.27
CA SER A 376 -14.38 3.66 7.07
C SER A 376 -14.87 2.29 6.60
N LEU A 377 -15.77 1.68 7.39
CA LEU A 377 -16.36 0.37 7.06
C LEU A 377 -17.07 0.38 5.71
N SER A 378 -17.86 1.41 5.40
CA SER A 378 -18.57 1.50 4.12
C SER A 378 -17.62 1.61 2.93
N THR A 379 -16.50 2.32 3.11
CA THR A 379 -15.46 2.42 2.09
C THR A 379 -14.76 1.10 1.87
N ALA A 380 -14.46 0.35 2.93
CA ALA A 380 -13.89 -1.00 2.83
C ALA A 380 -14.85 -1.96 2.10
N LEU A 381 -16.15 -1.97 2.45
CA LEU A 381 -17.15 -2.81 1.79
C LEU A 381 -17.30 -2.51 0.30
N GLU A 382 -17.41 -1.22 -0.04
CA GLU A 382 -17.53 -0.78 -1.43
C GLU A 382 -16.36 -1.28 -2.28
N ARG A 383 -15.13 -1.11 -1.80
CA ARG A 383 -13.90 -1.52 -2.51
C ARG A 383 -13.79 -3.02 -2.68
N ALA A 384 -14.03 -3.75 -1.59
CA ALA A 384 -14.01 -5.20 -1.59
C ALA A 384 -15.00 -5.76 -2.62
N GLY A 385 -16.22 -5.22 -2.68
CA GLY A 385 -17.21 -5.64 -3.67
C GLY A 385 -16.83 -5.24 -5.10
N LEU A 386 -16.36 -4.00 -5.33
CA LEU A 386 -15.93 -3.56 -6.67
C LEU A 386 -14.76 -4.38 -7.19
N GLU A 387 -13.83 -4.81 -6.34
CA GLU A 387 -12.75 -5.71 -6.74
C GLU A 387 -13.31 -7.06 -7.23
N ILE A 388 -14.32 -7.62 -6.57
CA ILE A 388 -14.94 -8.88 -7.02
C ILE A 388 -15.58 -8.70 -8.40
N VAL A 389 -16.26 -7.58 -8.64
CA VAL A 389 -16.82 -7.23 -9.96
C VAL A 389 -15.71 -7.19 -11.02
N GLU A 390 -14.58 -6.57 -10.69
CA GLU A 390 -13.40 -6.51 -11.56
C GLU A 390 -12.86 -7.89 -11.92
N ARG A 391 -12.66 -8.75 -10.90
CA ARG A 391 -12.09 -10.09 -11.06
C ARG A 391 -13.03 -11.02 -11.82
N ASP A 392 -14.34 -10.93 -11.55
CA ASP A 392 -15.36 -11.71 -12.26
C ASP A 392 -15.34 -11.41 -13.77
N ALA A 393 -15.40 -10.13 -14.14
CA ALA A 393 -15.42 -9.73 -15.53
C ALA A 393 -14.16 -10.20 -16.27
N LEU A 394 -12.97 -10.01 -15.66
CA LEU A 394 -11.71 -10.52 -16.22
C LEU A 394 -11.75 -12.05 -16.39
N ALA A 395 -12.11 -12.79 -15.34
CA ALA A 395 -12.08 -14.24 -15.35
C ALA A 395 -13.03 -14.82 -16.41
N ARG A 396 -14.25 -14.27 -16.54
CA ARG A 396 -15.22 -14.68 -17.57
C ARG A 396 -14.71 -14.41 -18.99
N HIS A 397 -14.26 -13.18 -19.26
CA HIS A 397 -13.71 -12.82 -20.57
C HIS A 397 -12.51 -13.69 -20.93
N TRP A 398 -11.64 -13.99 -19.95
CA TRP A 398 -10.47 -14.84 -20.17
C TRP A 398 -10.86 -16.31 -20.40
N LEU A 399 -11.73 -16.89 -19.59
CA LEU A 399 -12.19 -18.28 -19.78
C LEU A 399 -12.86 -18.47 -21.15
N ALA A 400 -13.68 -17.50 -21.56
CA ALA A 400 -14.38 -17.51 -22.85
C ALA A 400 -13.47 -17.11 -24.02
N GLN A 401 -12.30 -16.52 -23.73
CA GLN A 401 -11.43 -15.85 -24.71
C GLN A 401 -12.20 -14.85 -25.57
N GLN A 402 -13.07 -14.09 -24.91
CA GLN A 402 -13.91 -13.09 -25.54
C GLN A 402 -13.30 -11.70 -25.35
N PRO A 403 -13.11 -10.94 -26.43
CA PRO A 403 -12.58 -9.58 -26.31
C PRO A 403 -13.58 -8.65 -25.63
N GLY A 404 -13.07 -7.70 -24.85
CA GLY A 404 -13.86 -6.57 -24.36
C GLY A 404 -14.30 -5.64 -25.49
N THR A 405 -15.27 -4.77 -25.22
CA THR A 405 -15.72 -3.76 -26.19
C THR A 405 -14.70 -2.62 -26.28
N GLY A 406 -14.08 -2.40 -27.43
CA GLY A 406 -13.02 -1.41 -27.59
C GLY A 406 -13.54 0.04 -27.53
N ILE A 407 -12.84 0.89 -26.78
CA ILE A 407 -13.11 2.33 -26.70
C ILE A 407 -12.35 3.06 -27.81
N LEU A 408 -13.01 3.99 -28.48
CA LEU A 408 -12.38 4.90 -29.44
C LEU A 408 -11.42 5.85 -28.71
N LEU A 409 -10.11 5.66 -28.91
CA LEU A 409 -9.08 6.41 -28.16
C LEU A 409 -9.15 7.93 -28.37
N ASN A 410 -9.60 8.38 -29.54
CA ASN A 410 -9.82 9.80 -29.84
C ASN A 410 -11.03 10.41 -29.12
N SER A 411 -11.89 9.59 -28.51
CA SER A 411 -13.01 10.03 -27.67
C SER A 411 -12.65 10.20 -26.19
N LEU A 412 -11.42 9.82 -25.79
CA LEU A 412 -10.96 9.96 -24.41
C LEU A 412 -10.64 11.43 -24.08
N PRO A 413 -10.61 11.83 -22.79
CA PRO A 413 -10.08 13.12 -22.39
C PRO A 413 -8.67 13.41 -22.95
N GLN A 414 -8.41 14.65 -23.36
CA GLN A 414 -7.16 15.04 -24.04
C GLN A 414 -5.90 14.68 -23.22
N THR A 415 -5.96 14.78 -21.89
CA THR A 415 -4.87 14.38 -20.99
C THR A 415 -4.50 12.90 -21.11
N LEU A 416 -5.48 12.02 -21.33
CA LEU A 416 -5.27 10.59 -21.53
C LEU A 416 -4.78 10.29 -22.95
N GLN A 417 -5.28 11.03 -23.94
CA GLN A 417 -4.77 10.93 -25.31
C GLN A 417 -3.27 11.27 -25.38
N SER A 418 -2.83 12.35 -24.71
CA SER A 418 -1.41 12.72 -24.63
C SER A 418 -0.55 11.61 -24.02
N ARG A 419 -1.02 11.01 -22.91
CA ARG A 419 -0.36 9.88 -22.25
C ARG A 419 -0.28 8.64 -23.14
N ILE A 420 -1.31 8.38 -23.95
CA ILE A 420 -1.32 7.28 -24.92
C ILE A 420 -0.32 7.55 -26.06
N ASN A 421 -0.32 8.77 -26.59
CA ASN A 421 0.61 9.19 -27.65
C ASN A 421 2.08 9.10 -27.19
N GLU A 422 2.36 9.39 -25.92
CA GLU A 422 3.69 9.16 -25.35
C GLU A 422 4.09 7.68 -25.44
N MET A 423 3.20 6.75 -25.07
CA MET A 423 3.49 5.32 -25.20
C MET A 423 3.66 4.90 -26.66
N HIS A 424 2.87 5.45 -27.59
CA HIS A 424 3.05 5.23 -29.03
C HIS A 424 4.43 5.69 -29.51
N SER A 425 4.90 6.86 -29.06
CA SER A 425 6.24 7.37 -29.41
C SER A 425 7.38 6.48 -28.91
N ARG A 426 7.14 5.68 -27.87
CA ARG A 426 8.07 4.67 -27.32
C ARG A 426 7.95 3.29 -28.00
N GLY A 427 7.16 3.20 -29.08
CA GLY A 427 6.95 1.95 -29.82
C GLY A 427 6.01 0.96 -29.12
N CYS A 428 5.18 1.44 -28.20
CA CYS A 428 4.11 0.65 -27.60
C CYS A 428 2.78 0.85 -28.35
N GLU A 429 1.91 -0.14 -28.26
CA GLU A 429 0.52 -0.09 -28.70
C GLU A 429 -0.37 -0.02 -27.45
N VAL A 430 -1.39 0.84 -27.45
CA VAL A 430 -2.35 0.95 -26.35
C VAL A 430 -3.74 0.55 -26.81
N ASP A 431 -4.37 -0.35 -26.06
CA ASP A 431 -5.76 -0.74 -26.20
C ASP A 431 -6.52 -0.40 -24.91
N ALA A 432 -7.72 0.18 -25.04
CA ALA A 432 -8.64 0.41 -23.92
C ALA A 432 -9.99 -0.22 -24.29
N CYS A 433 -10.52 -1.06 -23.42
CA CYS A 433 -11.80 -1.73 -23.63
C CYS A 433 -12.62 -1.86 -22.35
N ILE A 434 -13.90 -2.16 -22.51
CA ILE A 434 -14.82 -2.49 -21.42
C ILE A 434 -15.06 -3.99 -21.42
N LEU A 435 -14.76 -4.62 -20.29
CA LEU A 435 -15.19 -5.98 -20.00
C LEU A 435 -16.62 -5.91 -19.46
N ASN A 436 -17.55 -6.56 -20.14
CA ASN A 436 -18.95 -6.57 -19.77
C ASN A 436 -19.23 -7.82 -18.93
N GLY A 437 -19.72 -7.62 -17.71
CA GLY A 437 -20.13 -8.71 -16.81
C GLY A 437 -21.58 -8.55 -16.36
N SER A 438 -22.15 -9.61 -15.78
CA SER A 438 -23.47 -9.55 -15.16
C SER A 438 -23.54 -8.53 -14.01
N LEU A 439 -22.40 -8.28 -13.34
CA LEU A 439 -22.24 -7.31 -12.27
C LEU A 439 -21.88 -5.88 -12.78
N GLY A 440 -21.94 -5.66 -14.09
CA GLY A 440 -21.69 -4.37 -14.73
C GLY A 440 -20.32 -4.24 -15.40
N PRO A 441 -20.01 -3.04 -15.93
CA PRO A 441 -18.82 -2.80 -16.74
C PRO A 441 -17.55 -2.65 -15.89
N VAL A 442 -16.42 -3.08 -16.46
CA VAL A 442 -15.07 -2.98 -15.89
C VAL A 442 -14.13 -2.45 -16.98
N VAL A 443 -13.26 -1.49 -16.64
CA VAL A 443 -12.27 -0.98 -17.61
C VAL A 443 -11.09 -1.95 -17.67
N LEU A 444 -10.63 -2.26 -18.87
CA LEU A 444 -9.33 -2.87 -19.13
C LEU A 444 -8.49 -1.92 -20.00
N VAL A 445 -7.23 -1.71 -19.62
CA VAL A 445 -6.22 -1.07 -20.47
C VAL A 445 -5.05 -2.02 -20.67
N ALA A 446 -4.56 -2.11 -21.90
CA ALA A 446 -3.38 -2.89 -22.25
C ALA A 446 -2.34 -2.01 -22.94
N VAL A 447 -1.08 -2.16 -22.54
CA VAL A 447 0.08 -1.55 -23.18
C VAL A 447 1.02 -2.65 -23.65
N THR A 448 1.19 -2.76 -24.96
CA THR A 448 1.95 -3.83 -25.61
C THR A 448 3.21 -3.26 -26.25
N SER A 449 4.36 -3.89 -26.04
CA SER A 449 5.57 -3.60 -26.83
C SER A 449 5.91 -4.80 -27.70
N PRO A 450 5.63 -4.77 -29.02
CA PRO A 450 6.05 -5.83 -29.92
C PRO A 450 7.58 -6.01 -29.97
N ALA A 451 8.32 -4.90 -29.91
CA ALA A 451 9.78 -4.89 -29.95
C ALA A 451 10.41 -5.60 -28.74
N LYS A 452 9.93 -5.31 -27.52
CA LYS A 452 10.42 -5.97 -26.29
C LYS A 452 9.72 -7.31 -26.03
N GLY A 453 8.54 -7.54 -26.60
CA GLY A 453 7.82 -8.81 -26.50
C GLY A 453 7.03 -8.98 -25.21
N PHE A 454 6.37 -7.93 -24.74
CA PHE A 454 5.50 -7.97 -23.55
C PHE A 454 4.14 -7.32 -23.81
N CYS A 455 3.15 -7.70 -22.99
CA CYS A 455 1.87 -7.03 -22.86
C CYS A 455 1.60 -6.82 -21.37
N ALA A 456 1.50 -5.55 -20.96
CA ALA A 456 1.07 -5.17 -19.63
C ALA A 456 -0.41 -4.84 -19.65
N ILE A 457 -1.18 -5.36 -18.71
CA ILE A 457 -2.60 -5.03 -18.58
C ILE A 457 -2.91 -4.52 -17.18
N ALA A 458 -3.97 -3.74 -17.07
CA ALA A 458 -4.63 -3.42 -15.82
C ALA A 458 -6.14 -3.46 -16.03
N THR A 459 -6.84 -4.01 -15.05
CA THR A 459 -8.30 -3.92 -14.94
C THR A 459 -8.64 -3.04 -13.74
N VAL A 460 -9.69 -2.24 -13.86
CA VAL A 460 -10.18 -1.41 -12.76
C VAL A 460 -11.70 -1.35 -12.80
N CYS A 461 -12.30 -1.64 -11.66
CA CYS A 461 -13.70 -1.31 -11.37
C CYS A 461 -13.75 -0.14 -10.37
N GLY A 462 -14.77 0.70 -10.50
CA GLY A 462 -14.90 1.89 -9.66
C GLY A 462 -16.26 2.56 -9.84
N ASN A 463 -16.49 3.61 -9.07
CA ASN A 463 -17.73 4.40 -9.08
C ASN A 463 -17.73 5.52 -10.13
N SER A 464 -16.64 5.65 -10.88
CA SER A 464 -16.52 6.60 -11.98
C SER A 464 -15.75 5.96 -13.12
N ALA A 465 -16.36 5.90 -14.32
CA ALA A 465 -15.70 5.41 -15.53
C ALA A 465 -14.40 6.16 -15.80
N LYS A 466 -14.39 7.48 -15.58
CA LYS A 466 -13.21 8.34 -15.75
C LYS A 466 -12.11 7.96 -14.78
N HIS A 467 -12.42 7.84 -13.49
CA HIS A 467 -11.43 7.43 -12.50
C HIS A 467 -10.89 6.03 -12.77
N ALA A 468 -11.77 5.09 -13.13
CA ALA A 468 -11.40 3.72 -13.49
C ALA A 468 -10.45 3.69 -14.70
N LEU A 469 -10.75 4.44 -15.75
CA LEU A 469 -9.90 4.56 -16.94
C LEU A 469 -8.55 5.22 -16.65
N GLU A 470 -8.54 6.33 -15.91
CA GLU A 470 -7.32 7.05 -15.54
C GLU A 470 -6.35 6.15 -14.76
N ARG A 471 -6.92 5.34 -13.84
CA ARG A 471 -6.18 4.40 -13.02
C ARG A 471 -5.71 3.19 -13.82
N ALA A 472 -6.57 2.55 -14.60
CA ALA A 472 -6.18 1.41 -15.45
C ALA A 472 -5.06 1.81 -16.41
N LEU A 473 -5.17 2.98 -17.05
CA LEU A 473 -4.10 3.51 -17.89
C LEU A 473 -2.82 3.75 -17.10
N ARG A 474 -2.90 4.35 -15.90
CA ARG A 474 -1.73 4.60 -15.05
C ARG A 474 -1.02 3.32 -14.65
N GLU A 475 -1.77 2.30 -14.24
CA GLU A 475 -1.19 1.02 -13.82
C GLU A 475 -0.51 0.32 -15.00
N ALA A 476 -1.21 0.12 -16.12
CA ALA A 476 -0.64 -0.54 -17.30
C ALA A 476 0.57 0.22 -17.89
N GLN A 477 0.52 1.56 -17.89
CA GLN A 477 1.64 2.40 -18.35
C GLN A 477 2.89 2.20 -17.51
N ILE A 478 2.74 2.19 -16.19
CA ILE A 478 3.90 2.05 -15.30
C ILE A 478 4.53 0.67 -15.43
N THR A 479 3.72 -0.37 -15.51
CA THR A 479 4.23 -1.72 -15.83
C THR A 479 5.05 -1.73 -17.11
N ALA A 480 4.54 -1.06 -18.15
CA ALA A 480 5.18 -1.02 -19.46
C ALA A 480 6.47 -0.22 -19.43
N LEU A 481 6.48 0.96 -18.82
CA LEU A 481 7.65 1.81 -18.64
C LEU A 481 8.78 1.06 -17.91
N VAL A 482 8.46 0.41 -16.78
CA VAL A 482 9.43 -0.40 -16.05
C VAL A 482 10.00 -1.54 -16.92
N LYS A 483 9.17 -2.19 -17.75
CA LYS A 483 9.62 -3.24 -18.67
C LYS A 483 10.43 -2.71 -19.86
N LEU A 484 10.14 -1.49 -20.34
CA LEU A 484 10.91 -0.85 -21.41
C LEU A 484 12.34 -0.52 -20.96
N ALA A 485 12.47 -0.03 -19.72
CA ALA A 485 13.75 0.32 -19.10
C ALA A 485 14.66 -0.89 -18.87
N ARG A 486 14.10 -2.08 -18.68
CA ARG A 486 14.88 -3.31 -18.43
C ARG A 486 15.61 -3.81 -19.67
N ALA A 487 16.81 -4.33 -19.43
CA ALA A 487 17.51 -5.16 -20.39
C ALA A 487 16.68 -6.43 -20.68
N PRO A 488 16.84 -7.06 -21.86
CA PRO A 488 16.18 -8.33 -22.13
C PRO A 488 16.52 -9.36 -21.04
N GLU A 489 15.48 -9.92 -20.43
CA GLU A 489 15.60 -10.99 -19.44
C GLU A 489 16.37 -12.20 -20.02
N PRO A 490 17.37 -12.75 -19.30
CA PRO A 490 18.06 -13.98 -19.72
C PRO A 490 17.07 -15.12 -19.94
N SER A 491 17.36 -16.05 -20.85
CA SER A 491 16.46 -17.19 -21.12
C SER A 491 16.18 -18.07 -19.88
N ALA A 492 17.05 -18.04 -18.88
CA ALA A 492 16.94 -18.77 -17.62
C ALA A 492 15.86 -18.23 -16.65
N SER A 493 15.39 -16.98 -16.81
CA SER A 493 14.31 -16.41 -15.98
C SER A 493 12.91 -16.65 -16.55
N ARG A 494 12.78 -17.47 -17.60
CA ARG A 494 11.49 -17.82 -18.20
C ARG A 494 10.72 -18.80 -17.32
N VAL A 495 9.55 -18.39 -16.89
CA VAL A 495 8.60 -19.28 -16.22
C VAL A 495 7.94 -20.18 -17.25
N ALA A 496 8.06 -21.49 -17.05
CA ALA A 496 7.32 -22.49 -17.81
C ALA A 496 5.82 -22.34 -17.50
N VAL A 497 4.98 -22.36 -18.53
CA VAL A 497 3.52 -22.13 -18.39
C VAL A 497 2.86 -23.04 -17.35
N ARG A 498 3.27 -24.31 -17.27
CA ARG A 498 2.74 -25.28 -16.28
C ARG A 498 3.27 -25.07 -14.85
N ALA A 499 4.35 -24.30 -14.69
CA ALA A 499 4.96 -23.97 -13.41
C ALA A 499 4.46 -22.66 -12.80
N VAL A 500 3.61 -21.90 -13.50
CA VAL A 500 2.99 -20.67 -12.99
C VAL A 500 2.18 -20.97 -11.73
N ARG A 501 2.40 -20.18 -10.67
CA ARG A 501 1.68 -20.28 -9.38
C ARG A 501 1.28 -18.93 -8.79
N THR A 502 2.05 -17.88 -9.05
CA THR A 502 1.92 -16.59 -8.37
C THR A 502 1.48 -15.46 -9.31
N PRO A 503 0.93 -14.36 -8.78
CA PRO A 503 0.82 -13.07 -9.46
C PRO A 503 2.00 -12.71 -10.37
N LEU A 504 3.22 -12.83 -9.83
CA LEU A 504 4.44 -12.47 -10.53
C LEU A 504 4.71 -13.41 -11.71
N ASP A 505 4.46 -14.72 -11.56
CA ASP A 505 4.60 -15.69 -12.64
C ASP A 505 3.68 -15.35 -13.83
N HIS A 506 2.44 -14.90 -13.54
CA HIS A 506 1.52 -14.42 -14.57
C HIS A 506 2.12 -13.23 -15.32
N ALA A 507 2.57 -12.19 -14.61
CA ALA A 507 3.24 -11.04 -15.25
C ALA A 507 4.48 -11.44 -16.08
N GLN A 508 5.26 -12.42 -15.59
CA GLN A 508 6.45 -12.92 -16.28
C GLN A 508 6.09 -13.68 -17.57
N VAL A 509 5.04 -14.52 -17.57
CA VAL A 509 4.59 -15.21 -18.78
C VAL A 509 4.20 -14.22 -19.88
N PHE A 510 3.49 -13.15 -19.54
CA PHE A 510 3.12 -12.12 -20.53
C PHE A 510 4.25 -11.13 -20.85
N SER A 511 5.44 -11.36 -20.29
CA SER A 511 6.69 -10.70 -20.68
C SER A 511 7.56 -11.57 -21.60
N GLN A 512 7.05 -12.72 -22.05
CA GLN A 512 7.73 -13.60 -22.98
C GLN A 512 7.23 -13.40 -24.41
N ARG A 513 8.15 -13.25 -25.37
CA ARG A 513 7.84 -13.12 -26.81
C ARG A 513 6.90 -14.19 -27.35
N THR A 514 6.94 -15.40 -26.78
CA THR A 514 6.10 -16.55 -27.15
C THR A 514 4.65 -16.42 -26.68
N HIS A 515 4.35 -15.58 -25.67
CA HIS A 515 3.09 -15.64 -24.95
C HIS A 515 2.37 -14.28 -24.82
N TYR A 516 3.07 -13.15 -24.90
CA TYR A 516 2.46 -11.83 -24.65
C TYR A 516 1.21 -11.55 -25.50
N ARG A 517 1.20 -11.99 -26.77
CA ARG A 517 0.06 -11.82 -27.69
C ARG A 517 -1.20 -12.57 -27.27
N LYS A 518 -1.10 -13.56 -26.37
CA LYS A 518 -2.27 -14.27 -25.83
C LYS A 518 -3.19 -13.33 -25.06
N ALA A 519 -2.66 -12.23 -24.50
CA ALA A 519 -3.49 -11.23 -23.83
C ALA A 519 -4.51 -10.60 -24.80
N HIS A 520 -4.19 -10.49 -26.09
CA HIS A 520 -5.08 -9.89 -27.09
C HIS A 520 -6.42 -10.58 -27.26
N ALA A 521 -6.56 -11.82 -26.76
CA ALA A 521 -7.84 -12.52 -26.70
C ALA A 521 -8.91 -11.72 -25.94
N ILE A 522 -8.51 -10.91 -24.94
CA ILE A 522 -9.44 -10.08 -24.17
C ILE A 522 -9.26 -8.57 -24.44
N THR A 523 -8.08 -8.14 -24.92
CA THR A 523 -7.75 -6.70 -25.05
C THR A 523 -8.12 -6.09 -26.41
N ARG A 524 -8.28 -6.90 -27.47
CA ARG A 524 -8.47 -6.41 -28.86
C ARG A 524 -9.85 -6.72 -29.42
N GLY A 525 -10.86 -6.09 -28.86
CA GLY A 525 -12.21 -6.15 -29.43
C GLY A 525 -12.49 -5.05 -30.45
N PRO A 526 -13.65 -5.14 -31.13
CA PRO A 526 -14.13 -4.10 -32.03
C PRO A 526 -14.19 -2.74 -31.32
N ARG A 527 -13.61 -1.70 -31.93
CA ARG A 527 -13.63 -0.33 -31.40
C ARG A 527 -14.91 0.37 -31.83
N THR A 528 -15.99 0.10 -31.09
CA THR A 528 -17.35 0.52 -31.48
C THR A 528 -17.96 1.53 -30.52
N THR A 529 -17.36 1.79 -29.35
CA THR A 529 -17.94 2.68 -28.34
C THR A 529 -17.10 3.95 -28.10
N THR A 530 -17.77 5.04 -27.76
CA THR A 530 -17.14 6.28 -27.31
C THR A 530 -17.07 6.31 -25.79
N PHE A 531 -16.12 7.05 -25.22
CA PHE A 531 -15.99 7.16 -23.78
C PHE A 531 -17.24 7.77 -23.12
N SER A 532 -17.84 8.78 -23.73
CA SER A 532 -19.08 9.39 -23.22
C SER A 532 -20.28 8.42 -23.21
N SER A 533 -20.30 7.42 -24.09
CA SER A 533 -21.30 6.35 -24.04
C SER A 533 -21.08 5.44 -22.84
N VAL A 534 -19.82 5.08 -22.57
CA VAL A 534 -19.44 4.30 -21.38
C VAL A 534 -19.79 5.05 -20.09
N GLU A 535 -19.49 6.35 -20.02
CA GLU A 535 -19.78 7.18 -18.85
C GLU A 535 -21.28 7.21 -18.52
N ARG A 536 -22.15 7.28 -19.54
CA ARG A 536 -23.61 7.36 -19.34
C ARG A 536 -24.21 6.10 -18.71
N GLU A 537 -23.64 4.94 -19.00
CA GLU A 537 -24.14 3.64 -18.53
C GLU A 537 -23.43 3.17 -17.24
N TRP A 538 -22.41 3.90 -16.79
CA TRP A 538 -21.57 3.52 -15.66
C TRP A 538 -22.35 3.57 -14.34
N PRO A 539 -22.30 2.52 -13.51
CA PRO A 539 -22.89 2.54 -12.17
C PRO A 539 -22.07 3.37 -11.16
N ASP A 540 -22.76 4.10 -10.28
CA ASP A 540 -22.17 5.01 -9.29
C ASP A 540 -21.80 4.32 -7.98
N SER A 541 -22.26 3.08 -7.75
CA SER A 541 -21.91 2.29 -6.55
C SER A 541 -22.00 0.79 -6.76
N LEU A 542 -21.44 0.03 -5.81
CA LEU A 542 -21.64 -1.42 -5.71
C LEU A 542 -23.12 -1.77 -5.55
N GLU A 543 -23.85 -1.03 -4.71
CA GLU A 543 -25.28 -1.25 -4.48
C GLU A 543 -26.07 -1.14 -5.79
N GLU A 544 -25.76 -0.12 -6.60
CA GLU A 544 -26.41 0.06 -7.89
C GLU A 544 -26.07 -1.09 -8.86
N ARG A 545 -24.81 -1.54 -8.88
CA ARG A 545 -24.38 -2.70 -9.68
C ARG A 545 -25.18 -3.94 -9.34
N LEU A 546 -25.29 -4.26 -8.05
CA LEU A 546 -26.05 -5.42 -7.57
C LEU A 546 -27.53 -5.31 -7.91
N LYS A 547 -28.14 -4.11 -7.79
CA LYS A 547 -29.54 -3.87 -8.17
C LYS A 547 -29.82 -4.03 -9.66
N ARG A 548 -28.86 -3.71 -10.53
CA ARG A 548 -28.98 -3.86 -11.99
C ARG A 548 -28.83 -5.32 -12.46
N CYS A 549 -28.36 -6.22 -11.59
CA CYS A 549 -28.24 -7.65 -11.92
C CYS A 549 -29.62 -8.31 -12.00
N ALA A 550 -29.92 -9.00 -13.10
CA ALA A 550 -31.21 -9.66 -13.30
C ALA A 550 -31.54 -10.65 -12.16
N ASP A 551 -30.55 -11.42 -11.70
CA ASP A 551 -30.70 -12.43 -10.65
C ASP A 551 -30.20 -11.93 -9.27
N ARG A 552 -30.23 -10.60 -9.04
CA ARG A 552 -29.72 -9.86 -7.85
C ARG A 552 -29.10 -10.78 -6.78
N PRO A 553 -27.79 -11.07 -6.86
CA PRO A 553 -27.17 -12.04 -5.96
C PRO A 553 -27.16 -11.50 -4.53
N MET A 554 -27.41 -12.39 -3.57
CA MET A 554 -27.24 -12.11 -2.15
C MET A 554 -25.74 -11.94 -1.84
N ALA A 555 -25.25 -10.72 -1.83
CA ALA A 555 -23.87 -10.45 -1.43
C ALA A 555 -23.73 -10.56 0.10
N ALA A 556 -22.66 -11.20 0.56
CA ALA A 556 -22.33 -11.33 1.98
C ALA A 556 -20.99 -10.66 2.28
N TRP A 557 -20.75 -10.35 3.54
CA TRP A 557 -19.45 -9.87 4.01
C TRP A 557 -19.10 -10.38 5.40
N VAL A 558 -17.80 -10.42 5.70
CA VAL A 558 -17.25 -10.83 7.00
C VAL A 558 -16.34 -9.74 7.53
N ASP A 559 -16.50 -9.39 8.81
CA ASP A 559 -15.57 -8.50 9.51
C ASP A 559 -14.30 -9.29 9.89
N MET A 560 -13.17 -8.87 9.35
CA MET A 560 -11.84 -9.45 9.59
C MET A 560 -10.95 -8.51 10.40
N THR A 561 -11.51 -7.47 11.00
CA THR A 561 -10.78 -6.49 11.80
C THR A 561 -10.08 -7.19 12.96
N ARG A 562 -8.76 -7.02 13.07
CA ARG A 562 -7.97 -7.55 14.18
C ARG A 562 -7.77 -6.45 15.21
N SER A 563 -8.00 -6.77 16.48
CA SER A 563 -7.81 -5.82 17.58
C SER A 563 -6.34 -5.43 17.78
N ASP A 564 -5.41 -6.28 17.36
CA ASP A 564 -3.96 -6.04 17.35
C ASP A 564 -3.42 -5.56 15.99
N ALA A 565 -4.29 -5.22 15.03
CA ALA A 565 -3.82 -4.64 13.76
C ALA A 565 -3.13 -3.28 13.98
N PRO A 566 -2.11 -2.95 13.17
CA PRO A 566 -1.57 -1.60 13.12
C PRO A 566 -2.66 -0.55 12.85
N LEU A 567 -2.44 0.65 13.38
CA LEU A 567 -3.36 1.78 13.20
C LEU A 567 -3.09 2.50 11.88
N SER A 568 -4.05 3.32 11.44
CA SER A 568 -3.84 4.23 10.31
C SER A 568 -2.76 5.28 10.62
N LEU A 569 -2.32 6.01 9.60
CA LEU A 569 -1.37 7.12 9.78
C LEU A 569 -1.82 8.14 10.84
N HIS A 570 -3.14 8.33 11.00
CA HIS A 570 -3.73 9.25 11.97
C HIS A 570 -4.22 8.57 13.26
N GLY A 571 -3.87 7.29 13.48
CA GLY A 571 -4.18 6.58 14.73
C GLY A 571 -5.56 5.99 14.85
N GLN A 572 -6.28 5.87 13.73
CA GLN A 572 -7.59 5.25 13.72
C GLN A 572 -7.44 3.73 13.54
N ALA A 573 -8.35 2.96 14.14
CA ALA A 573 -8.43 1.54 13.85
C ALA A 573 -8.77 1.32 12.38
N VAL A 574 -7.98 0.48 11.71
CA VAL A 574 -8.24 0.09 10.33
C VAL A 574 -9.22 -1.09 10.35
N ARG A 575 -10.35 -0.93 9.68
CA ARG A 575 -11.36 -1.98 9.50
C ARG A 575 -10.98 -2.81 8.29
N THR A 576 -10.99 -4.13 8.43
CA THR A 576 -10.76 -5.06 7.31
C THR A 576 -11.99 -5.91 7.11
N VAL A 577 -12.45 -6.03 5.87
CA VAL A 577 -13.60 -6.86 5.52
C VAL A 577 -13.27 -7.81 4.37
N ARG A 578 -14.03 -8.90 4.26
CA ARG A 578 -14.15 -9.72 3.06
C ARG A 578 -15.56 -9.60 2.51
N VAL A 579 -15.73 -9.22 1.25
CA VAL A 579 -17.01 -9.34 0.53
C VAL A 579 -17.02 -10.64 -0.28
N LEU A 580 -18.19 -11.23 -0.44
CA LEU A 580 -18.44 -12.47 -1.16
C LEU A 580 -19.71 -12.28 -1.99
N ILE A 581 -19.60 -12.45 -3.32
CA ILE A 581 -20.74 -12.32 -4.23
C ILE A 581 -20.97 -13.69 -4.90
N PRO A 582 -22.00 -14.44 -4.46
CA PRO A 582 -22.42 -15.69 -5.09
C PRO A 582 -22.59 -15.54 -6.61
N GLY A 583 -22.12 -16.53 -7.35
CA GLY A 583 -22.15 -16.58 -8.81
C GLY A 583 -20.98 -15.88 -9.48
N ALA A 584 -20.23 -15.01 -8.79
CA ALA A 584 -19.02 -14.39 -9.33
C ALA A 584 -17.89 -15.42 -9.48
N VAL A 585 -17.11 -15.37 -10.58
CA VAL A 585 -15.94 -16.23 -10.78
C VAL A 585 -14.75 -15.62 -10.03
N PRO A 586 -14.27 -16.24 -8.94
CA PRO A 586 -13.13 -15.69 -8.22
C PRO A 586 -11.85 -15.84 -9.05
N ILE A 587 -10.96 -14.87 -8.93
CA ILE A 587 -9.64 -14.96 -9.53
C ILE A 587 -8.77 -15.99 -8.79
N ALA A 588 -7.95 -16.71 -9.55
CA ALA A 588 -7.06 -17.73 -9.03
C ALA A 588 -5.79 -17.80 -9.88
N PHE A 589 -4.65 -17.90 -9.20
CA PHE A 589 -3.34 -17.92 -9.85
C PHE A 589 -2.84 -19.33 -10.11
N GLY A 590 -2.20 -19.50 -11.26
CA GLY A 590 -1.60 -20.73 -11.73
C GLY A 590 -2.07 -21.17 -13.11
N TYR A 591 -1.48 -22.26 -13.59
CA TYR A 591 -1.96 -22.95 -14.78
C TYR A 591 -3.34 -23.57 -14.51
N ASP A 592 -4.32 -23.27 -15.38
CA ASP A 592 -5.67 -23.80 -15.30
C ASP A 592 -6.37 -23.61 -13.93
N ALA A 593 -6.05 -22.48 -13.28
CA ALA A 593 -6.42 -22.22 -11.90
C ALA A 593 -7.84 -21.65 -11.74
N LEU A 594 -8.37 -20.93 -12.74
CA LEU A 594 -9.70 -20.32 -12.67
C LEU A 594 -10.79 -21.41 -12.53
N PRO A 595 -11.79 -21.21 -11.65
CA PRO A 595 -12.82 -22.22 -11.39
C PRO A 595 -13.82 -22.29 -12.55
N ARG A 596 -13.68 -23.33 -13.38
CA ARG A 596 -14.50 -23.50 -14.60
C ARG A 596 -15.91 -24.02 -14.34
N GLY A 597 -16.19 -24.50 -13.12
CA GLY A 597 -17.50 -25.00 -12.73
C GLY A 597 -18.49 -23.89 -12.35
N MET A 598 -18.09 -22.62 -12.43
CA MET A 598 -18.91 -21.45 -12.07
C MET A 598 -19.91 -21.01 -13.16
N GLY A 599 -20.21 -21.89 -14.13
CA GLY A 599 -21.14 -21.57 -15.23
C GLY A 599 -20.60 -20.59 -16.28
N ALA A 600 -19.32 -20.20 -16.20
CA ALA A 600 -18.68 -19.37 -17.23
C ALA A 600 -18.39 -20.21 -18.49
N ALA A 601 -18.63 -19.64 -19.67
CA ALA A 601 -18.19 -20.23 -20.92
C ALA A 601 -16.66 -20.41 -20.90
N CYS A 602 -16.19 -21.62 -21.20
CA CYS A 602 -14.76 -21.92 -21.18
C CYS A 602 -14.33 -22.63 -22.45
N VAL A 603 -13.31 -22.08 -23.12
CA VAL A 603 -12.64 -22.69 -24.27
C VAL A 603 -11.25 -23.22 -23.87
N PRO A 604 -10.66 -24.20 -24.59
CA PRO A 604 -9.35 -24.77 -24.23
C PRO A 604 -8.24 -23.74 -24.05
N ARG A 605 -8.27 -22.63 -24.81
CA ARG A 605 -7.30 -21.53 -24.69
C ARG A 605 -7.45 -20.74 -23.38
N GLY A 606 -8.66 -20.67 -22.81
CA GLY A 606 -8.94 -19.99 -21.53
C GLY A 606 -8.34 -20.69 -20.30
N ARG A 607 -7.82 -21.91 -20.45
CA ARG A 607 -7.07 -22.65 -19.41
C ARG A 607 -5.65 -22.10 -19.21
N PHE A 608 -5.16 -21.30 -20.15
CA PHE A 608 -3.86 -20.66 -20.04
C PHE A 608 -3.87 -19.65 -18.86
N PRO A 609 -2.74 -19.41 -18.17
CA PRO A 609 -2.67 -18.36 -17.14
C PRO A 609 -3.18 -17.02 -17.66
N HIS A 610 -4.03 -16.33 -16.89
CA HIS A 610 -4.56 -15.02 -17.29
C HIS A 610 -3.49 -13.91 -17.24
N PRO A 611 -3.64 -12.83 -18.01
CA PRO A 611 -2.64 -11.76 -18.09
C PRO A 611 -2.55 -10.84 -16.88
N LEU A 612 -3.52 -10.90 -15.96
CA LEU A 612 -3.52 -10.08 -14.77
C LEU A 612 -2.59 -10.68 -13.68
N PRO A 613 -1.64 -9.92 -13.12
CA PRO A 613 -0.91 -10.34 -11.94
C PRO A 613 -1.71 -10.15 -10.66
#